data_AF-A0A959NBQ8-F1
#
_entry.id   AF-A0A959NBQ8-F1
#
_cell.length_a   1.000
_cell.length_b   1.000
_cell.length_c   1.000
_cell.angle_alpha   90.00
_cell.angle_beta   90.00
_cell.angle_gamma   90.00
#
_symmetry.space_group_name_H-M   'P 1'
#
loop_
_entity.id
_entity.type
_entity.pdbx_description
1 polymer ?
#
loop_
_entity_poly.entity_id
_entity_poly.type
_entity_poly.pdbx_seq_one_letter_code
_entity_poly.pdbx_strand_id
1 'polypeptide(L)'
;MSATKIRLSPKELELFTKDDWILTKNTILKKIEHFLGDVHVQQKKIIDEVQQQLPEEWVRSSAKISKGEYYKELPYRILDFPKVFTPKAILAIRTMFWWGHYFSVTLHLSGAYKNQFTPSIQKAYPLLAR
;
A
#
# COMPACT_ATOMS: atom_id res chain seq x y z
N MET A 1 -42.43 -18.48 2.16
CA MET A 1 -41.08 -18.13 1.69
C MET A 1 -40.18 -19.34 1.91
N SER A 2 -39.63 -19.94 0.85
CA SER A 2 -38.72 -21.08 0.99
C SER A 2 -37.42 -20.59 1.60
N ALA A 3 -37.07 -21.05 2.80
CA ALA A 3 -35.82 -20.70 3.44
C ALA A 3 -34.66 -21.32 2.65
N THR A 4 -33.79 -20.49 2.08
CA THR A 4 -32.56 -20.94 1.45
C THR A 4 -31.71 -21.64 2.51
N LYS A 5 -31.58 -22.97 2.40
CA LYS A 5 -30.70 -23.75 3.28
C LYS A 5 -29.26 -23.49 2.87
N ILE A 6 -28.53 -22.70 3.65
CA ILE A 6 -27.09 -22.49 3.49
C ILE A 6 -26.40 -23.84 3.70
N ARG A 7 -25.63 -24.30 2.72
CA ARG A 7 -24.77 -25.49 2.84
C ARG A 7 -23.33 -25.04 2.91
N LEU A 8 -22.65 -25.34 4.00
CA LEU A 8 -21.23 -25.07 4.18
C LEU A 8 -20.45 -26.36 3.94
N SER A 9 -19.36 -26.27 3.19
CA SER A 9 -18.32 -27.29 3.16
C SER A 9 -17.68 -27.43 4.55
N PRO A 10 -16.97 -28.55 4.83
CA PRO A 10 -16.25 -28.70 6.10
C PRO A 10 -15.29 -27.54 6.39
N LYS A 11 -14.65 -26.99 5.35
CA LYS A 11 -13.71 -25.87 5.52
C LYS A 11 -14.43 -24.55 5.84
N GLU A 12 -15.54 -24.28 5.17
CA GLU A 12 -16.36 -23.10 5.47
C GLU A 12 -17.00 -23.19 6.86
N LEU A 13 -17.43 -24.39 7.28
CA LEU A 13 -17.93 -24.62 8.63
C LEU A 13 -16.84 -24.40 9.68
N GLU A 14 -15.62 -24.85 9.41
CA GLU A 14 -14.47 -24.57 10.29
C GLU A 14 -14.22 -23.06 10.42
N LEU A 15 -14.17 -22.34 9.30
CA LEU A 15 -13.98 -20.88 9.29
C LEU A 15 -15.15 -20.11 9.93
N PHE A 16 -16.37 -20.64 9.83
CA PHE A 16 -17.58 -20.03 10.39
C PHE A 16 -17.69 -20.23 11.91
N THR A 17 -17.21 -21.37 12.42
CA THR A 17 -17.34 -21.74 13.83
C THR A 17 -16.17 -21.30 14.70
N LYS A 18 -15.00 -21.06 14.10
CA LYS A 18 -13.80 -20.65 14.82
C LYS A 18 -13.52 -19.16 14.65
N ASP A 19 -13.73 -18.40 15.70
CA ASP A 19 -13.49 -16.94 15.75
C ASP A 19 -11.99 -16.58 15.79
N ASP A 20 -11.16 -17.47 16.33
CA ASP A 20 -9.70 -17.34 16.44
C ASP A 20 -9.02 -17.01 15.10
N TRP A 21 -9.54 -17.51 13.97
CA TRP A 21 -9.05 -17.22 12.63
C TRP A 21 -9.17 -15.72 12.31
N ILE A 22 -10.33 -15.14 12.58
CA ILE A 22 -10.60 -13.72 12.34
C ILE A 22 -9.79 -12.85 13.31
N LEU A 23 -9.69 -13.25 14.58
CA LEU A 23 -8.89 -12.56 15.58
C LEU A 23 -7.39 -12.58 15.25
N THR A 24 -6.88 -13.71 14.75
CA THR A 24 -5.50 -13.86 14.30
C THR A 24 -5.23 -13.01 13.07
N LYS A 25 -6.13 -13.02 12.08
CA LYS A 25 -6.06 -12.14 10.90
C LYS A 25 -5.95 -10.67 11.32
N ASN A 26 -6.82 -10.23 12.22
CA ASN A 26 -6.85 -8.85 12.70
C ASN A 26 -5.55 -8.49 13.45
N THR A 27 -5.00 -9.42 14.22
CA THR A 27 -3.71 -9.24 14.90
C THR A 27 -2.56 -9.08 13.92
N ILE A 28 -2.51 -9.91 12.87
CA ILE A 28 -1.49 -9.79 11.82
C ILE A 28 -1.63 -8.44 11.10
N LEU A 29 -2.85 -8.04 10.72
CA LEU A 29 -3.08 -6.76 10.04
C LEU A 29 -2.65 -5.55 10.90
N LYS A 30 -2.85 -5.60 12.22
CA LYS A 30 -2.30 -4.60 13.14
C LYS A 30 -0.78 -4.58 13.12
N LYS A 31 -0.10 -5.73 13.14
CA LYS A 31 1.36 -5.80 13.04
C LYS A 31 1.87 -5.22 11.72
N ILE A 32 1.18 -5.49 10.62
CA ILE A 32 1.50 -4.90 9.31
C ILE A 32 1.35 -3.37 9.33
N GLU A 33 0.31 -2.83 9.97
CA GLU A 33 0.16 -1.37 10.10
C GLU A 33 1.30 -0.73 10.89
N HIS A 34 1.78 -1.36 11.98
CA HIS A 34 2.96 -0.90 12.72
C HIS A 34 4.22 -0.95 11.85
N PHE A 35 4.43 -2.06 11.14
CA PHE A 35 5.55 -2.22 10.22
C PHE A 35 5.55 -1.13 9.13
N LEU A 36 4.39 -0.80 8.56
CA LEU A 36 4.29 0.31 7.59
C LEU A 36 4.58 1.67 8.24
N GLY A 37 4.26 1.86 9.52
CA GLY A 37 4.70 3.01 10.30
C GLY A 37 6.21 3.12 10.40
N ASP A 38 6.90 2.01 10.68
CA ASP A 38 8.36 1.97 10.73
C ASP A 38 9.00 2.25 9.36
N VAL A 39 8.41 1.70 8.28
CA VAL A 39 8.83 2.02 6.90
C VAL A 39 8.72 3.52 6.63
N HIS A 40 7.62 4.15 7.05
CA HIS A 40 7.47 5.60 6.91
C HIS A 40 8.58 6.37 7.64
N VAL A 41 8.94 5.97 8.88
CA VAL A 41 10.03 6.62 9.62
C VAL A 41 11.34 6.58 8.83
N GLN A 42 11.67 5.45 8.21
CA GLN A 42 12.87 5.35 7.39
C GLN A 42 12.77 6.17 6.10
N GLN A 43 11.63 6.14 5.41
CA GLN A 43 11.40 6.97 4.22
C GLN A 43 11.52 8.46 4.55
N LYS A 44 11.04 8.90 5.71
CA LYS A 44 11.12 10.30 6.13
C LYS A 44 12.56 10.76 6.32
N LYS A 45 13.40 9.93 6.96
CA LYS A 45 14.85 10.20 7.08
C LYS A 45 15.51 10.40 5.72
N ILE A 46 15.25 9.50 4.77
CA ILE A 46 15.79 9.61 3.40
C ILE A 46 15.33 10.91 2.75
N ILE A 47 14.03 11.26 2.85
CA ILE A 47 13.52 12.52 2.30
C ILE A 47 14.22 13.72 2.93
N ASP A 48 14.42 13.73 4.25
CA ASP A 48 15.03 14.86 4.95
C ASP A 48 16.50 15.05 4.54
N GLU A 49 17.21 13.97 4.22
CA GLU A 49 18.58 14.00 3.70
C GLU A 49 18.64 14.56 2.26
N VAL A 50 17.67 14.24 1.41
CA VAL A 50 17.67 14.65 -0.01
C VAL A 50 16.68 15.78 -0.33
N GLN A 51 16.08 16.43 0.68
CA GLN A 51 14.96 17.35 0.52
C GLN A 51 15.22 18.49 -0.46
N GLN A 52 16.47 18.96 -0.58
CA GLN A 52 16.87 20.03 -1.50
C GLN A 52 16.78 19.62 -2.99
N GLN A 53 16.74 18.32 -3.27
CA GLN A 53 16.66 17.75 -4.61
C GLN A 53 15.25 17.29 -4.98
N LEU A 54 14.30 17.40 -4.04
CA LEU A 54 12.93 16.92 -4.20
C LEU A 54 11.95 18.09 -4.38
N PRO A 55 10.79 17.84 -5.03
CA PRO A 55 9.71 18.83 -5.05
C PRO A 55 9.27 19.19 -3.62
N GLU A 56 8.99 20.48 -3.39
CA GLU A 56 8.57 20.99 -2.08
C GLU A 56 7.32 20.26 -1.56
N GLU A 57 6.42 19.85 -2.47
CA GLU A 57 5.21 19.11 -2.16
C GLU A 57 5.50 17.72 -1.58
N TRP A 58 6.61 17.08 -1.93
CA TRP A 58 7.06 15.82 -1.34
C TRP A 58 7.58 16.00 0.07
N VAL A 59 8.40 17.03 0.28
CA VAL A 59 9.02 17.33 1.58
C VAL A 59 7.95 17.65 2.63
N ARG A 60 6.90 18.38 2.23
CA ARG A 60 5.77 18.76 3.10
C ARG A 60 4.65 17.72 3.18
N SER A 61 4.73 16.64 2.40
CA SER A 61 3.70 15.61 2.38
C SER A 61 3.60 14.89 3.73
N SER A 62 2.39 14.51 4.13
CA SER A 62 2.16 13.60 5.25
C SER A 62 1.93 12.18 4.77
N ALA A 63 2.35 11.19 5.56
CA ALA A 63 2.07 9.80 5.25
C ALA A 63 0.57 9.48 5.39
N LYS A 64 0.11 8.48 4.63
CA LYS A 64 -1.22 7.90 4.83
C LYS A 64 -1.14 6.38 4.78
N ILE A 65 -1.58 5.73 5.86
CA ILE A 65 -1.82 4.30 5.88
C ILE A 65 -3.31 4.04 5.66
N SER A 66 -3.66 3.42 4.54
CA SER A 66 -5.03 3.06 4.18
C SER A 66 -5.27 1.57 4.40
N LYS A 67 -6.51 1.22 4.77
CA LYS A 67 -6.97 -0.15 5.00
C LYS A 67 -8.01 -0.53 3.95
N GLY A 68 -7.96 -1.76 3.46
CA GLY A 68 -9.02 -2.31 2.62
C GLY A 68 -9.13 -3.81 2.78
N GLU A 69 -10.31 -4.35 2.50
CA GLU A 69 -10.62 -5.77 2.71
C GLU A 69 -10.99 -6.50 1.39
N TYR A 70 -11.11 -5.79 0.26
CA TYR A 70 -11.70 -6.32 -0.97
C TYR A 70 -10.85 -6.15 -2.24
N TYR A 71 -9.52 -6.06 -2.13
CA TYR A 71 -8.70 -6.13 -3.34
C TYR A 71 -8.60 -7.59 -3.77
N LYS A 72 -9.34 -7.94 -4.84
CA LYS A 72 -9.58 -9.33 -5.24
C LYS A 72 -10.04 -10.18 -4.03
N GLU A 73 -10.99 -9.62 -3.27
CA GLU A 73 -11.62 -10.26 -2.10
C GLU A 73 -10.67 -10.55 -0.93
N LEU A 74 -9.47 -9.96 -0.94
CA LEU A 74 -8.48 -10.14 0.10
C LEU A 74 -8.10 -8.82 0.79
N PRO A 75 -7.73 -8.87 2.09
CA PRO A 75 -7.24 -7.72 2.82
C PRO A 75 -5.93 -7.17 2.27
N TYR A 76 -5.78 -5.85 2.38
CA TYR A 76 -4.56 -5.15 2.03
C TYR A 76 -4.35 -3.94 2.94
N ARG A 77 -3.08 -3.50 3.03
CA ARG A 77 -2.68 -2.27 3.70
C ARG A 77 -1.77 -1.50 2.76
N ILE A 78 -1.97 -0.18 2.67
CA ILE A 78 -1.20 0.69 1.79
C ILE A 78 -0.61 1.81 2.60
N LEU A 79 0.70 2.00 2.53
CA LEU A 79 1.38 3.23 2.88
C LEU A 79 1.58 4.05 1.60
N ASP A 80 1.06 5.27 1.58
CA ASP A 80 1.40 6.28 0.58
C ASP A 80 2.25 7.36 1.26
N PHE A 81 3.56 7.38 0.98
CA PHE A 81 4.50 8.40 1.46
C PHE A 81 5.81 8.38 0.67
N PRO A 82 6.32 9.53 0.19
CA PRO A 82 5.63 10.82 0.12
C PRO A 82 4.48 10.72 -0.90
N LYS A 83 3.48 11.60 -0.78
CA LYS A 83 2.31 11.58 -1.66
C LYS A 83 1.79 12.97 -2.03
N VAL A 84 1.41 13.11 -3.29
CA VAL A 84 0.63 14.23 -3.83
C VAL A 84 -0.48 13.62 -4.67
N PHE A 85 -1.73 13.87 -4.27
CA PHE A 85 -2.92 13.42 -5.00
C PHE A 85 -3.77 14.63 -5.31
N THR A 86 -3.91 14.94 -6.59
CA THR A 86 -4.80 15.99 -7.10
C THR A 86 -5.68 15.38 -8.20
N PRO A 87 -6.79 16.04 -8.58
CA PRO A 87 -7.60 15.59 -9.71
C PRO A 87 -6.82 15.50 -11.04
N LYS A 88 -5.73 16.26 -11.19
CA LYS A 88 -4.97 16.39 -12.45
C LYS A 88 -3.66 15.60 -12.47
N ALA A 89 -3.11 15.26 -11.31
CA ALA A 89 -1.79 14.66 -11.20
C ALA A 89 -1.62 13.84 -9.90
N ILE A 90 -0.84 12.77 -10.00
CA ILE A 90 -0.46 11.88 -8.92
C ILE A 90 1.07 11.80 -8.89
N LEU A 91 1.62 11.87 -7.69
CA LEU A 91 3.02 11.60 -7.41
C LEU A 91 3.11 10.95 -6.03
N ALA A 92 3.31 9.65 -5.98
CA ALA A 92 3.40 8.93 -4.71
C ALA A 92 4.39 7.76 -4.76
N ILE A 93 5.06 7.49 -3.64
CA ILE A 93 5.66 6.18 -3.39
C ILE A 93 4.67 5.38 -2.55
N ARG A 94 4.22 4.26 -3.11
CA ARG A 94 3.22 3.38 -2.51
C ARG A 94 3.89 2.09 -2.07
N THR A 95 3.79 1.75 -0.79
CA THR A 95 4.09 0.42 -0.29
C THR A 95 2.78 -0.30 0.01
N MET A 96 2.49 -1.37 -0.72
CA MET A 96 1.29 -2.19 -0.53
C MET A 96 1.68 -3.52 0.10
N PHE A 97 0.96 -3.92 1.15
CA PHE A 97 0.87 -5.29 1.63
C PHE A 97 -0.43 -5.91 1.11
N TRP A 98 -0.35 -7.09 0.50
CA TRP A 98 -1.52 -7.87 0.08
C TRP A 98 -1.54 -9.22 0.79
N TRP A 99 -2.61 -9.49 1.53
CA TRP A 99 -2.75 -10.68 2.37
C TRP A 99 -2.56 -11.97 1.58
N GLY A 100 -1.65 -12.83 2.04
CA GLY A 100 -1.37 -14.12 1.40
C GLY A 100 -0.58 -14.02 0.09
N HIS A 101 -0.12 -12.82 -0.29
CA HIS A 101 0.61 -12.59 -1.52
C HIS A 101 1.96 -11.93 -1.24
N TYR A 102 2.09 -10.62 -1.43
CA TYR A 102 3.38 -9.94 -1.43
C TYR A 102 3.31 -8.54 -0.82
N PHE A 103 4.50 -7.98 -0.61
CA PHE A 103 4.69 -6.55 -0.56
C PHE A 103 5.11 -6.03 -1.93
N SER A 104 4.61 -4.86 -2.31
CA SER A 104 5.08 -4.15 -3.49
C SER A 104 5.39 -2.70 -3.15
N VAL A 105 6.39 -2.14 -3.84
CA VAL A 105 6.71 -0.72 -3.79
C VAL A 105 6.54 -0.15 -5.20
N THR A 106 5.73 0.88 -5.34
CA THR A 106 5.42 1.48 -6.64
C THR A 106 5.67 2.98 -6.61
N LEU A 107 6.44 3.48 -7.58
CA LEU A 107 6.45 4.89 -7.92
C LEU A 107 5.25 5.18 -8.82
N HIS A 108 4.25 5.88 -8.29
CA HIS A 108 2.99 6.18 -8.98
C HIS A 108 3.01 7.61 -9.50
N LEU A 109 3.03 7.76 -10.84
CA LEU A 109 3.10 9.05 -11.52
C LEU A 109 1.93 9.23 -12.51
N SER A 110 1.29 10.40 -12.48
CA SER A 110 0.33 10.82 -13.50
C SER A 110 0.38 12.34 -13.72
N GLY A 111 -0.22 12.80 -14.81
CA GLY A 111 -0.27 14.23 -15.14
C GLY A 111 1.12 14.85 -15.33
N ALA A 112 1.29 16.08 -14.85
CA ALA A 112 2.52 16.85 -14.98
C ALA A 112 3.76 16.11 -14.43
N TYR A 113 3.61 15.43 -13.29
CA TYR A 113 4.73 14.70 -12.66
C TYR A 113 5.21 13.52 -13.51
N LYS A 114 4.32 12.82 -14.22
CA LYS A 114 4.75 11.77 -15.15
C LYS A 114 5.64 12.35 -16.25
N ASN A 115 5.22 13.47 -16.86
CA ASN A 115 5.99 14.11 -17.92
C ASN A 115 7.34 14.62 -17.41
N GLN A 116 7.36 15.21 -16.21
CA GLN A 116 8.56 15.73 -15.56
C GLN A 116 9.60 14.63 -15.27
N PHE A 117 9.18 13.48 -14.72
CA PHE A 117 10.11 12.45 -14.26
C PHE A 117 10.41 11.36 -15.29
N THR A 118 9.63 11.23 -16.37
CA THR A 118 9.85 10.20 -17.40
C THR A 118 11.28 10.20 -17.96
N PRO A 119 11.88 11.34 -18.37
CA PRO A 119 13.24 11.34 -18.91
C PRO A 119 14.28 10.79 -17.93
N SER A 120 14.20 11.21 -16.67
CA SER A 120 15.10 10.76 -15.60
C SER A 120 14.94 9.26 -15.31
N ILE A 121 13.70 8.77 -15.28
CA ILE A 121 13.40 7.36 -15.06
C ILE A 121 13.90 6.50 -16.22
N GLN A 122 13.66 6.92 -17.47
CA GLN A 122 14.15 6.21 -18.66
C GLN A 122 15.68 6.13 -18.67
N LYS A 123 16.35 7.23 -18.33
CA LYS A 123 17.81 7.26 -18.20
C LYS A 123 18.32 6.33 -17.10
N ALA A 124 17.61 6.23 -15.98
CA ALA A 124 17.96 5.37 -14.85
C ALA A 124 17.52 3.90 -15.02
N TYR A 125 16.63 3.61 -15.98
CA TYR A 125 16.03 2.29 -16.15
C TYR A 125 17.04 1.14 -16.24
N PRO A 126 18.19 1.25 -16.93
CA PRO A 126 19.20 0.19 -16.95
C PRO A 126 19.78 -0.16 -15.56
N LEU A 127 19.78 0.78 -14.62
CA LEU A 127 20.20 0.55 -13.24
C LEU A 127 19.10 -0.12 -12.39
N LEU A 128 17.85 0.07 -12.78
CA LEU A 128 16.66 -0.41 -12.07
C LEU A 128 16.19 -1.79 -12.55
N ALA A 129 16.46 -2.16 -13.80
CA ALA A 129 16.00 -3.39 -14.45
C ALA A 129 16.83 -4.65 -14.08
N ARG A 130 17.47 -4.66 -12.91
CA ARG A 130 18.23 -5.81 -12.41
C ARG A 130 17.33 -6.93 -11.92
#